data_AF-A0A433UG49-F1
#
_entry.id   AF-A0A433UG49-F1
#
_cell.length_a   1.000
_cell.length_b   1.000
_cell.length_c   1.000
_cell.angle_alpha   90.00
_cell.angle_beta   90.00
_cell.angle_gamma   90.00
#
_symmetry.space_group_name_H-M   'P 1'
#
loop_
_entity.id
_entity.type
_entity.pdbx_description
1 polymer ?
#
loop_
_entity_poly.entity_id
_entity_poly.type
_entity_poly.pdbx_seq_one_letter_code
_entity_poly.pdbx_strand_id
1 'polypeptide(L)' 'MFLDKLKETKSPIVLTVNGKAAAVVQDAESYQKLIDRLELLESVAKIRQSINEFEQDEGMPLNQAFAEFKEKYGIPD' A
#
# COMPACT_ATOMS: atom_id res chain seq x y z
N MET A 1 -3.28 -16.90 28.85
CA MET A 1 -2.20 -15.90 28.76
C MET A 1 -2.63 -14.76 27.84
N PHE A 2 -2.06 -13.55 27.94
CA PHE A 2 -2.45 -12.38 27.13
C PHE A 2 -2.42 -12.64 25.61
N LEU A 3 -1.41 -13.39 25.15
CA LEU A 3 -1.26 -13.81 23.76
C LEU A 3 -2.35 -14.78 23.28
N ASP A 4 -2.91 -15.60 24.18
CA ASP A 4 -3.97 -16.55 23.83
C ASP A 4 -5.25 -15.80 23.47
N LYS A 5 -5.61 -14.79 24.27
CA LYS A 5 -6.78 -13.93 23.99
C LYS A 5 -6.61 -13.15 22.68
N LEU A 6 -5.39 -12.68 22.39
CA LEU A 6 -5.08 -12.02 21.12
C LEU A 6 -5.26 -12.98 19.92
N LYS A 7 -4.77 -14.21 20.04
CA LYS A 7 -4.92 -15.24 19.00
C LYS A 7 -6.38 -15.69 18.79
N GLU A 8 -7.13 -15.83 19.88
CA GLU A 8 -8.53 -16.26 19.85
C GLU A 8 -9.45 -15.18 19.29
N THR A 9 -9.31 -13.94 19.77
CA THR A 9 -10.23 -12.86 19.39
C THR A 9 -9.82 -12.13 18.11
N LYS A 10 -8.57 -12.28 17.67
CA LYS A 10 -7.97 -11.56 16.53
C LYS A 10 -8.16 -10.04 16.60
N SER A 11 -8.44 -9.52 17.80
CA SER A 11 -8.75 -8.12 18.04
C SER A 11 -7.50 -7.39 18.54
N PRO A 12 -7.15 -6.22 17.98
CA PRO A 12 -6.00 -5.44 18.43
C PRO A 12 -6.16 -5.02 19.90
N ILE A 13 -5.04 -4.98 20.62
CA ILE A 13 -5.00 -4.50 22.00
C ILE A 13 -4.18 -3.21 22.05
N VAL A 14 -4.73 -2.17 22.70
CA VAL A 14 -4.05 -0.89 22.89
C VAL A 14 -3.32 -0.89 24.22
N LEU A 15 -2.01 -0.63 24.18
CA LEU A 15 -1.18 -0.43 25.36
C LEU A 15 -1.12 1.07 25.67
N THR A 16 -1.30 1.41 26.95
CA THR A 16 -1.29 2.81 27.41
C THR A 16 -0.15 3.07 28.37
N VAL A 17 0.37 4.30 28.33
CA VAL A 17 1.33 4.84 29.31
C VAL A 17 0.71 6.13 29.88
N ASN A 18 0.51 6.18 31.20
CA ASN A 18 -0.15 7.30 31.89
C ASN A 18 -1.53 7.64 31.29
N GLY A 19 -2.33 6.63 30.96
CA GLY A 19 -3.68 6.78 30.42
C GLY A 19 -3.74 7.19 28.95
N LYS A 20 -2.61 7.33 28.27
CA LYS A 20 -2.53 7.67 26.84
C LYS A 20 -2.12 6.46 26.01
N ALA A 21 -2.78 6.26 24.86
CA ALA A 21 -2.40 5.21 23.91
C ALA A 21 -0.95 5.41 23.45
N ALA A 22 -0.14 4.37 23.56
CA ALA A 22 1.28 4.39 23.24
C ALA A 22 1.67 3.35 22.18
N ALA A 23 1.00 2.19 22.16
CA ALA A 23 1.24 1.15 21.18
C ALA A 23 -0.01 0.29 20.93
N VAL A 24 -0.04 -0.43 19.82
CA VAL A 24 -1.04 -1.45 19.51
C VAL A 24 -0.33 -2.78 19.29
N VAL A 25 -0.83 -3.84 19.92
CA VAL A 25 -0.37 -5.21 19.70
C VAL A 25 -1.42 -5.95 18.87
N GLN A 26 -0.98 -6.58 17.80
CA GLN A 26 -1.81 -7.39 16.89
C GLN A 26 -1.18 -8.76 16.70
N ASP A 27 -2.01 -9.76 16.40
CA ASP A 27 -1.47 -11.02 15.89
C ASP A 27 -0.99 -10.84 14.45
N ALA A 28 0.08 -11.55 14.11
CA ALA A 28 0.78 -11.37 12.84
C ALA A 28 -0.11 -11.63 11.61
N GLU A 29 -1.04 -12.59 11.70
CA GLU A 29 -1.92 -12.95 10.58
C GLU A 29 -2.94 -11.83 10.31
N SER A 30 -3.56 -11.26 11.35
CA SER A 30 -4.46 -10.12 11.19
C SER A 30 -3.72 -8.88 10.67
N TYR A 31 -2.49 -8.66 11.13
CA TYR A 31 -1.65 -7.57 10.61
C TYR A 31 -1.33 -7.78 9.12
N GLN A 32 -0.95 -8.99 8.70
CA GLN A 32 -0.69 -9.29 7.28
C GLN A 32 -1.94 -9.05 6.42
N LYS A 33 -3.11 -9.52 6.87
CA LYS A 33 -4.38 -9.26 6.15
C LYS A 33 -4.70 -7.77 6.00
N LEU A 34 -4.32 -6.95 6.99
CA LEU A 34 -4.48 -5.50 6.92
C LEU A 34 -3.57 -4.91 5.83
N ILE A 35 -2.30 -5.36 5.75
CA ILE A 35 -1.35 -4.94 4.71
C ILE A 35 -1.84 -5.37 3.32
N ASP A 36 -2.22 -6.64 3.15
CA ASP A 36 -2.71 -7.15 1.86
C ASP A 36 -3.93 -6.36 1.36
N ARG A 37 -4.84 -5.99 2.28
CA ARG A 37 -6.00 -5.16 1.94
C ARG A 37 -5.60 -3.74 1.56
N LEU A 38 -4.60 -3.16 2.21
CA LEU A 38 -4.08 -1.83 1.88
C LEU A 38 -3.46 -1.85 0.48
N GLU A 39 -2.61 -2.83 0.17
CA GLU A 39 -1.99 -2.98 -1.15
C GLU A 39 -3.04 -3.12 -2.27
N LEU A 40 -4.10 -3.89 -2.03
CA LEU A 40 -5.22 -4.00 -2.96
C LEU A 40 -5.91 -2.65 -3.18
N LEU A 41 -6.21 -1.91 -2.11
CA LEU A 41 -6.87 -0.61 -2.19
C LEU A 41 -5.99 0.42 -2.92
N GLU A 42 -4.69 0.45 -2.65
CA GLU A 42 -3.73 1.30 -3.36
C GLU A 42 -3.66 0.95 -4.85
N SER A 43 -3.65 -0.34 -5.19
CA SER A 43 -3.66 -0.81 -6.58
C SER A 43 -4.93 -0.37 -7.31
N VAL A 44 -6.10 -0.53 -6.66
CA VAL A 44 -7.38 -0.06 -7.22
C VAL A 44 -7.40 1.46 -7.38
N ALA A 45 -6.86 2.21 -6.41
CA ALA A 45 -6.78 3.66 -6.50
C ALA A 45 -5.90 4.10 -7.68
N LYS A 46 -4.73 3.49 -7.85
CA LYS A 46 -3.82 3.75 -8.98
C LYS A 46 -4.47 3.45 -10.32
N ILE A 47 -5.16 2.31 -10.46
CA ILE A 47 -5.86 1.96 -11.71
C ILE A 47 -6.92 3.01 -12.05
N ARG A 48 -7.73 3.42 -11.07
CA ARG A 48 -8.76 4.46 -11.27
C ARG A 48 -8.13 5.79 -11.67
N GLN A 49 -7.04 6.17 -11.01
CA GLN A 49 -6.29 7.36 -11.35
C GLN A 49 -5.79 7.31 -12.80
N SER A 50 -5.13 6.23 -13.21
CA SER A 50 -4.60 6.10 -14.57
C SER A 50 -5.70 6.07 -15.64
N ILE A 51 -6.88 5.52 -15.35
CA ILE A 51 -8.04 5.62 -16.25
C ILE A 51 -8.46 7.08 -16.42
N ASN A 52 -8.59 7.82 -15.31
CA ASN A 52 -8.97 9.23 -15.35
C ASN A 52 -7.92 10.10 -16.06
N GLU A 53 -6.62 9.89 -15.82
CA GLU A 53 -5.53 10.58 -16.54
C GLU A 53 -5.61 10.30 -18.05
N PHE A 54 -5.90 9.05 -18.44
CA PHE A 54 -6.10 8.69 -19.84
C PHE A 54 -7.31 9.40 -20.46
N GLU A 55 -8.44 9.44 -19.76
CA GLU A 55 -9.65 10.16 -20.21
C GLU A 55 -9.45 11.67 -20.34
N GLN A 56 -8.45 12.23 -19.64
CA GLN A 56 -8.07 13.65 -19.69
C GLN A 56 -6.92 13.94 -20.68
N ASP A 57 -6.52 12.95 -21.49
CA ASP A 57 -5.38 13.06 -22.42
C ASP A 57 -4.04 13.44 -21.73
N GLU A 58 -3.89 13.12 -20.44
CA GLU A 58 -2.67 13.41 -19.64
C GLU A 58 -1.56 12.37 -19.84
N GLY A 59 -1.81 11.33 -20.66
CA GLY A 59 -0.84 10.32 -21.01
C GLY A 59 0.23 10.81 -22.00
N MET A 60 1.22 9.95 -22.26
CA MET A 60 2.24 10.21 -23.28
C MET A 60 2.33 9.06 -24.30
N PRO A 61 2.69 9.34 -25.57
CA PRO A 61 2.94 8.30 -26.56
C PRO A 61 4.05 7.33 -26.14
N LEU A 62 3.84 6.03 -26.37
CA LEU A 62 4.78 4.98 -25.92
C LEU A 62 6.18 5.13 -26.52
N ASN A 63 6.28 5.51 -27.80
CA ASN A 63 7.55 5.78 -28.46
C ASN A 63 8.31 6.95 -27.82
N GLN A 64 7.59 8.01 -27.40
CA GLN A 64 8.20 9.13 -26.67
C GLN A 64 8.69 8.67 -25.29
N ALA A 65 7.87 7.91 -24.55
CA ALA A 65 8.26 7.36 -23.25
C ALA A 65 9.54 6.51 -23.32
N PHE A 66 9.65 5.65 -24.33
CA PHE A 66 10.85 4.83 -24.53
C PHE A 66 12.07 5.66 -24.90
N ALA A 67 11.91 6.69 -25.74
CA ALA A 67 13.01 7.59 -26.08
C ALA A 67 13.55 8.31 -24.82
N GLU A 68 12.67 8.89 -24.02
CA GLU A 68 13.03 9.57 -22.76
C GLU A 68 13.69 8.60 -21.75
N PHE A 69 13.19 7.36 -21.66
CA PHE A 69 13.77 6.32 -20.81
C PHE A 69 15.17 5.92 -21.26
N LYS A 70 15.38 5.66 -22.57
CA LYS A 70 16.69 5.29 -23.11
C LYS A 70 17.71 6.40 -22.90
N GLU A 71 17.33 7.65 -23.18
CA GLU A 71 18.19 8.82 -22.97
C GLU A 71 18.61 8.96 -21.50
N LYS A 72 17.64 8.87 -20.59
CA LYS A 72 17.88 9.02 -19.15
C LYS A 72 18.86 7.99 -18.58
N TYR A 73 18.87 6.77 -19.12
CA TYR A 73 19.72 5.67 -18.62
C TYR A 73 20.85 5.27 -19.57
N GLY A 74 21.07 6.00 -20.66
CA GLY A 74 22.12 5.73 -21.64
C GLY A 74 21.99 4.37 -22.32
N ILE A 75 20.76 3.89 -22.54
CA ILE A 75 20.51 2.60 -23.17
C ILE A 75 20.62 2.78 -24.69
N PRO A 76 21.50 2.02 -25.39
CA PRO A 76 21.64 2.11 -26.83
C PRO A 76 20.36 1.66 -27.56
N ASP A 77 20.26 2.07 -28.82
CA ASP A 77 19.06 1.82 -29.62
C ASP A 77 18.76 0.34 -29.90
#